data_AF-A0A7X8IPC1-F1
#
_entry.id   AF-A0A7X8IPC1-F1
#
_cell.length_a   1.000
_cell.length_b   1.000
_cell.length_c   1.000
_cell.angle_alpha   90.00
_cell.angle_beta   90.00
_cell.angle_gamma   90.00
#
_symmetry.space_group_name_H-M   'P 1'
#
loop_
_entity.id
_entity.type
_entity.pdbx_description
1 polymer ?
#
loop_
_entity_poly.entity_id
_entity_poly.type
_entity_poly.pdbx_seq_one_letter_code
_entity_poly.pdbx_strand_id
1 'polypeptide(L)'
;TIGLLSIIVITFGVFFTSGSKIREYLNEAVMNPLREKVISAFGSASVLWGILIFLSVLSLFLLFRYKKKLRKTRFFSKIFNIARGVVNGFQTILKLKRGWEFVFHTLLIWFSYAMMTWVVVFSLESTSYLSFGNSLFILVIGSIAMSAPVQGGMGAFHYFVSRGIAFVEGVSIEDASAYAILTHESQLLLGLLLGGLAFWMLSRKKPKEINNG
;
A
#
# COMPACT_ATOMS: atom_id res chain seq x y z
N THR A 1 -6.99 7.18 -7.25
CA THR A 1 -8.34 6.68 -6.88
C THR A 1 -8.57 5.24 -7.33
N ILE A 2 -8.23 4.87 -8.58
CA ILE A 2 -8.32 3.50 -9.12
C ILE A 2 -7.46 2.49 -8.31
N GLY A 3 -6.23 2.87 -7.93
CA GLY A 3 -5.37 2.03 -7.08
C GLY A 3 -6.04 1.63 -5.76
N LEU A 4 -6.75 2.55 -5.10
CA LEU A 4 -7.41 2.31 -3.81
C LEU A 4 -8.53 1.27 -3.91
N LEU A 5 -9.28 1.29 -5.01
CA LEU A 5 -10.34 0.33 -5.32
C LEU A 5 -9.80 -1.08 -5.56
N SER A 6 -8.75 -1.14 -6.38
CA SER A 6 -8.10 -2.41 -6.68
C SER A 6 -7.37 -2.99 -5.47
N ILE A 7 -6.79 -2.12 -4.62
CA ILE A 7 -6.25 -2.50 -3.30
C ILE A 7 -7.37 -3.09 -2.46
N ILE A 8 -8.56 -2.48 -2.37
CA ILE A 8 -9.65 -3.00 -1.54
C ILE A 8 -10.11 -4.40 -2.03
N VAL A 9 -10.33 -4.57 -3.34
CA VAL A 9 -10.80 -5.85 -3.91
C VAL A 9 -9.77 -6.96 -3.72
N ILE A 10 -8.48 -6.66 -3.86
CA ILE A 10 -7.42 -7.66 -3.79
C ILE A 10 -6.94 -7.91 -2.36
N THR A 11 -6.91 -6.89 -1.51
CA THR A 11 -6.78 -7.08 -0.06
C THR A 11 -7.89 -8.00 0.44
N PHE A 12 -9.11 -7.90 -0.08
CA PHE A 12 -10.19 -8.82 0.25
C PHE A 12 -9.92 -10.26 -0.24
N GLY A 13 -9.38 -10.42 -1.45
CA GLY A 13 -8.98 -11.73 -1.99
C GLY A 13 -7.82 -12.37 -1.22
N VAL A 14 -6.77 -11.62 -0.92
CA VAL A 14 -5.60 -12.11 -0.17
C VAL A 14 -5.94 -12.33 1.32
N PHE A 15 -6.87 -11.58 1.89
CA PHE A 15 -7.37 -11.83 3.25
C PHE A 15 -8.00 -13.22 3.38
N PHE A 16 -8.66 -13.73 2.33
CA PHE A 16 -9.19 -15.09 2.32
C PHE A 16 -8.10 -16.17 2.22
N THR A 17 -7.00 -15.91 1.50
CA THR A 17 -5.92 -16.90 1.30
C THR A 17 -4.86 -16.87 2.40
N SER A 18 -4.53 -15.70 2.95
CA SER A 18 -3.40 -15.48 3.86
C SER A 18 -3.79 -14.74 5.14
N GLY A 19 -5.09 -14.61 5.43
CA GLY A 19 -5.59 -13.78 6.54
C GLY A 19 -5.06 -14.16 7.93
N SER A 20 -4.83 -15.46 8.18
CA SER A 20 -4.23 -15.93 9.44
C SER A 20 -2.79 -15.43 9.61
N LYS A 21 -1.94 -15.64 8.59
CA LYS A 21 -0.55 -15.19 8.54
C LYS A 21 -0.43 -13.67 8.64
N ILE A 22 -1.29 -12.93 7.93
CA ILE A 22 -1.36 -11.46 8.02
C ILE A 22 -1.68 -11.00 9.44
N ARG A 23 -2.71 -11.58 10.06
CA ARG A 23 -3.12 -11.19 11.41
C ARG A 23 -2.04 -11.49 12.44
N GLU A 24 -1.41 -12.65 12.34
CA GLU A 24 -0.33 -13.06 13.25
C GLU A 24 0.88 -12.12 13.12
N TYR A 25 1.34 -11.87 11.90
CA TYR A 25 2.45 -10.96 11.65
C TYR A 25 2.15 -9.51 12.07
N LEU A 26 0.93 -9.00 11.78
CA LEU A 26 0.55 -7.65 12.21
C LEU A 26 0.49 -7.54 13.74
N ASN A 27 0.04 -8.60 14.43
CA ASN A 27 0.05 -8.61 15.88
C ASN A 27 1.46 -8.49 16.43
N GLU A 28 2.41 -9.24 15.87
CA GLU A 28 3.79 -9.24 16.33
C GLU A 28 4.57 -7.99 15.92
N ALA A 29 4.49 -7.60 14.66
CA ALA A 29 5.28 -6.51 14.11
C ALA A 29 4.73 -5.11 14.44
N VAL A 30 3.42 -5.00 14.67
CA VAL A 30 2.75 -3.70 14.88
C VAL A 30 2.07 -3.64 16.24
N MET A 31 1.21 -4.60 16.59
CA MET A 31 0.38 -4.47 17.79
C MET A 31 1.19 -4.64 19.08
N ASN A 32 2.14 -5.56 19.14
CA ASN A 32 2.95 -5.81 20.34
C ASN A 32 3.86 -4.60 20.67
N PRO A 33 4.68 -4.07 19.74
CA PRO A 33 5.49 -2.86 20.01
C PRO A 33 4.64 -1.64 20.34
N LEU A 34 3.47 -1.49 19.69
CA LEU A 34 2.54 -0.42 20.04
C LEU A 34 2.00 -0.59 21.46
N ARG A 35 1.57 -1.79 21.84
CA ARG A 35 1.08 -2.09 23.19
C ARG A 35 2.14 -1.82 24.25
N GLU A 36 3.38 -2.24 24.02
CA GLU A 36 4.49 -2.00 24.96
C GLU A 36 4.78 -0.51 25.12
N LYS A 37 4.92 0.24 24.01
CA LYS A 37 5.12 1.70 24.07
C LYS A 37 3.97 2.42 24.75
N VAL A 38 2.75 1.92 24.55
CA VAL A 38 1.53 2.43 25.17
C VAL A 38 1.52 2.14 26.67
N ILE A 39 1.87 0.92 27.09
CA ILE A 39 1.94 0.55 28.51
C ILE A 39 3.07 1.33 29.20
N SER A 40 4.22 1.49 28.55
CA SER A 40 5.33 2.28 29.12
C SER A 40 4.99 3.77 29.25
N ALA A 41 4.15 4.32 28.35
CA ALA A 41 3.77 5.73 28.38
C ALA A 41 2.52 6.03 29.22
N PHE A 42 1.59 5.09 29.36
CA PHE A 42 0.25 5.34 29.94
C PHE A 42 -0.20 4.28 30.97
N GLY A 43 0.65 3.30 31.33
CA GLY A 43 0.41 2.31 32.38
C GLY A 43 -0.58 1.19 32.02
N SER A 44 -1.58 1.44 31.18
CA SER A 44 -2.55 0.43 30.73
C SER A 44 -2.95 0.63 29.26
N ALA A 45 -2.79 -0.42 28.46
CA ALA A 45 -3.22 -0.42 27.06
C ALA A 45 -4.75 -0.27 26.90
N SER A 46 -5.53 -0.78 27.85
CA SER A 46 -6.99 -0.75 27.83
C SER A 46 -7.55 0.67 27.92
N VAL A 47 -6.89 1.54 28.69
CA VAL A 47 -7.30 2.93 28.88
C VAL A 47 -7.07 3.74 27.60
N LEU A 48 -5.96 3.52 26.90
CA LEU A 48 -5.71 4.19 25.63
C LEU A 48 -6.64 3.73 24.51
N TRP A 49 -6.93 2.44 24.39
CA TRP A 49 -7.93 1.99 23.41
C TRP A 49 -9.31 2.59 23.71
N GLY A 50 -9.68 2.68 25.00
CA GLY A 50 -10.88 3.39 25.44
C GLY A 50 -10.88 4.88 25.05
N ILE A 51 -9.77 5.59 25.29
CA ILE A 51 -9.61 7.00 24.91
C ILE A 51 -9.61 7.19 23.40
N LEU A 52 -8.95 6.31 22.64
CA LEU A 52 -8.86 6.40 21.18
C LEU A 52 -10.23 6.14 20.52
N ILE A 53 -10.98 5.16 21.03
CA ILE A 53 -12.35 4.89 20.59
C ILE A 53 -13.25 6.08 20.97
N PHE A 54 -13.15 6.57 22.20
CA PHE A 54 -13.93 7.72 22.66
C PHE A 54 -13.64 8.99 21.82
N LEU A 55 -12.38 9.31 21.57
CA LEU A 55 -11.95 10.42 20.71
C LEU A 55 -12.39 10.22 19.26
N SER A 56 -12.33 9.00 18.74
CA SER A 56 -12.78 8.68 17.38
C SER A 56 -14.29 8.86 17.23
N VAL A 57 -15.07 8.36 18.20
CA VAL A 57 -16.53 8.51 18.24
C VAL A 57 -16.92 9.98 18.45
N LEU A 58 -16.23 10.71 19.33
CA LEU A 58 -16.46 12.13 19.57
C LEU A 58 -16.13 12.97 18.33
N SER A 59 -15.02 12.66 17.66
CA SER A 59 -14.61 13.30 16.41
C SER A 59 -15.63 13.04 15.29
N LEU A 60 -16.09 11.80 15.13
CA LEU A 60 -17.17 11.43 14.21
C LEU A 60 -18.48 12.16 14.53
N PHE A 61 -18.86 12.21 15.80
CA PHE A 61 -20.07 12.90 16.26
C PHE A 61 -20.00 14.40 15.96
N LEU A 62 -18.87 15.06 16.27
CA LEU A 62 -18.64 16.46 15.97
C LEU A 62 -18.62 16.73 14.46
N LEU A 63 -18.01 15.84 13.67
CA LEU A 63 -18.02 15.89 12.20
C LEU A 63 -19.43 15.82 11.61
N PHE A 64 -20.27 14.92 12.12
CA PHE A 64 -21.66 14.78 11.67
C PHE A 64 -22.50 15.97 12.11
N ARG A 65 -22.36 16.43 13.35
CA ARG A 65 -23.21 17.48 13.93
C ARG A 65 -22.84 18.88 13.45
N TYR A 66 -21.55 19.16 13.25
CA TYR A 66 -21.05 20.46 12.81
C TYR A 66 -20.61 20.48 11.35
N LYS A 67 -20.98 19.48 10.54
CA LYS A 67 -20.63 19.36 9.11
C LYS A 67 -20.76 20.67 8.31
N LYS A 68 -21.83 21.45 8.58
CA LYS A 68 -22.08 22.75 7.91
C LYS A 68 -21.16 23.88 8.40
N LYS A 69 -20.81 23.94 9.69
CA LYS A 69 -19.88 24.93 10.27
C LYS A 69 -18.42 24.58 9.98
N LEU A 70 -18.04 23.31 10.08
CA LEU A 70 -16.70 22.81 9.79
C LEU A 70 -16.31 23.02 8.32
N ARG A 71 -17.27 22.99 7.38
CA ARG A 71 -17.01 23.30 5.96
C ARG A 71 -16.54 24.73 5.70
N LYS A 72 -16.70 25.66 6.65
CA LYS A 72 -16.17 27.03 6.57
C LYS A 72 -14.68 27.10 6.92
N THR A 73 -14.15 26.13 7.66
CA THR A 73 -12.74 26.06 8.02
C THR A 73 -11.91 25.49 6.86
N ARG A 74 -10.82 26.16 6.49
CA ARG A 74 -9.99 25.82 5.32
C ARG A 74 -9.48 24.37 5.33
N PHE A 75 -9.16 23.83 6.51
CA PHE A 75 -8.70 22.45 6.70
C PHE A 75 -9.79 21.41 6.40
N PHE A 76 -10.96 21.53 7.04
CA PHE A 76 -12.06 20.60 6.84
C PHE A 76 -12.67 20.70 5.43
N SER A 77 -12.72 21.90 4.84
CA SER A 77 -13.11 22.07 3.44
C SER A 77 -12.19 21.29 2.49
N LYS A 78 -10.88 21.29 2.73
CA LYS A 78 -9.91 20.49 1.97
C LYS A 78 -10.17 18.98 2.11
N ILE A 79 -10.42 18.50 3.33
CA ILE A 79 -10.77 17.10 3.59
C ILE A 79 -12.08 16.71 2.88
N PHE A 80 -13.13 17.53 2.98
CA PHE A 80 -14.40 17.27 2.30
C PHE A 80 -14.27 17.28 0.78
N ASN A 81 -13.43 18.16 0.23
CA ASN A 81 -13.17 18.21 -1.21
C ASN A 81 -12.37 16.98 -1.67
N ILE A 82 -11.37 16.53 -0.90
CA ILE A 82 -10.66 15.27 -1.16
C ILE A 82 -11.63 14.09 -1.12
N ALA A 83 -12.44 13.98 -0.06
CA ALA A 83 -13.43 12.91 0.07
C ALA A 83 -14.44 12.92 -1.08
N ARG A 84 -14.94 14.10 -1.47
CA ARG A 84 -15.82 14.24 -2.64
C ARG A 84 -15.11 13.88 -3.94
N GLY A 85 -13.83 14.23 -4.10
CA GLY A 85 -13.01 13.80 -5.24
C GLY A 85 -12.85 12.28 -5.32
N VAL A 86 -12.67 11.60 -4.18
CA VAL A 86 -12.61 10.13 -4.11
C VAL A 86 -13.94 9.52 -4.52
N VAL A 87 -15.07 10.00 -3.98
CA VAL A 87 -16.41 9.52 -4.32
C VAL A 87 -16.74 9.77 -5.79
N ASN A 88 -16.44 10.97 -6.31
CA ASN A 88 -16.65 11.30 -7.72
C ASN A 88 -15.77 10.43 -8.62
N GLY A 89 -14.53 10.14 -8.23
CA GLY A 89 -13.65 9.22 -8.93
C GLY A 89 -14.23 7.79 -9.00
N PHE A 90 -14.81 7.32 -7.89
CA PHE A 90 -15.56 6.06 -7.85
C PHE A 90 -16.74 6.05 -8.82
N GLN A 91 -17.57 7.10 -8.78
CA GLN A 91 -18.72 7.25 -9.67
C GLN A 91 -18.29 7.35 -11.14
N THR A 92 -17.12 7.90 -11.42
CA THR A 92 -16.57 7.98 -12.79
C THR A 92 -16.18 6.61 -13.30
N ILE A 93 -15.59 5.76 -12.45
CA ILE A 93 -15.25 4.37 -12.81
C ILE A 93 -16.52 3.56 -13.12
N LEU A 94 -17.57 3.73 -12.30
CA LEU A 94 -18.86 3.05 -12.53
C LEU A 94 -19.58 3.52 -13.82
N LYS A 95 -19.23 4.70 -14.34
CA LYS A 95 -19.80 5.26 -15.58
C LYS A 95 -18.91 5.03 -16.81
N LEU A 96 -17.84 4.24 -16.70
CA LEU A 96 -16.98 3.91 -17.84
C LEU A 96 -17.76 3.13 -18.89
N LYS A 97 -17.78 3.65 -20.12
CA LYS A 97 -18.38 2.97 -21.30
C LYS A 97 -17.72 1.61 -21.59
N ARG A 98 -16.45 1.45 -21.20
CA ARG A 98 -15.59 0.26 -21.39
C ARG A 98 -15.16 -0.32 -20.05
N GLY A 99 -16.14 -0.66 -19.23
CA GLY A 99 -15.90 -1.16 -17.87
C GLY A 99 -15.14 -2.49 -17.83
N TRP A 100 -15.37 -3.36 -18.82
CA TRP A 100 -14.72 -4.67 -18.88
C TRP A 100 -13.22 -4.56 -19.19
N GLU A 101 -12.83 -3.77 -20.19
CA GLU A 101 -11.42 -3.57 -20.52
C GLU A 101 -10.66 -2.95 -19.33
N PHE A 102 -11.31 -2.04 -18.61
CA PHE A 102 -10.76 -1.46 -17.40
C PHE A 102 -10.52 -2.50 -16.29
N VAL A 103 -11.50 -3.39 -16.03
CA VAL A 103 -11.35 -4.47 -15.05
C VAL A 103 -10.24 -5.43 -15.48
N PHE A 104 -10.20 -5.81 -16.75
CA PHE A 104 -9.16 -6.68 -17.29
C PHE A 104 -7.76 -6.10 -17.10
N HIS A 105 -7.53 -4.84 -17.50
CA HIS A 105 -6.23 -4.19 -17.28
C HIS A 105 -5.88 -4.07 -15.81
N THR A 106 -6.86 -3.81 -14.94
CA THR A 106 -6.64 -3.76 -13.49
C THR A 106 -6.17 -5.12 -12.97
N LEU A 107 -6.88 -6.20 -13.31
CA LEU A 107 -6.48 -7.57 -12.92
C LEU A 107 -5.11 -7.94 -13.48
N LEU A 108 -4.81 -7.55 -14.72
CA LEU A 108 -3.52 -7.80 -15.35
C LEU A 108 -2.36 -7.12 -14.63
N ILE A 109 -2.53 -5.86 -14.23
CA ILE A 109 -1.51 -5.12 -13.45
C ILE A 109 -1.23 -5.84 -12.13
N TRP A 110 -2.28 -6.28 -11.44
CA TRP A 110 -2.13 -6.97 -10.17
C TRP A 110 -1.56 -8.37 -10.29
N PHE A 111 -1.98 -9.11 -11.31
CA PHE A 111 -1.36 -10.38 -11.65
C PHE A 111 0.13 -10.20 -11.94
N SER A 112 0.50 -9.13 -12.64
CA SER A 112 1.90 -8.78 -12.89
C SER A 112 2.66 -8.48 -11.59
N TYR A 113 2.06 -7.75 -10.64
CA TYR A 113 2.67 -7.53 -9.32
C TYR A 113 2.83 -8.83 -8.50
N ALA A 114 1.83 -9.70 -8.54
CA ALA A 114 1.90 -11.00 -7.88
C ALA A 114 2.99 -11.88 -8.51
N MET A 115 3.05 -11.94 -9.84
CA MET A 115 4.09 -12.66 -10.57
C MET A 115 5.48 -12.09 -10.27
N MET A 116 5.65 -10.78 -10.31
CA MET A 116 6.92 -10.15 -10.00
C MET A 116 7.40 -10.48 -8.59
N THR A 117 6.50 -10.44 -7.60
CA THR A 117 6.82 -10.86 -6.22
C THR A 117 7.18 -12.35 -6.18
N TRP A 118 6.43 -13.21 -6.86
CA TRP A 118 6.67 -14.64 -6.87
C TRP A 118 7.93 -15.06 -7.62
N VAL A 119 8.29 -14.39 -8.72
CA VAL A 119 9.48 -14.75 -9.52
C VAL A 119 10.77 -14.49 -8.73
N VAL A 120 10.83 -13.40 -7.96
CA VAL A 120 12.02 -13.06 -7.15
C VAL A 120 12.27 -14.09 -6.06
N VAL A 121 11.25 -14.82 -5.61
CA VAL A 121 11.39 -15.89 -4.62
C VAL A 121 12.35 -16.99 -5.10
N PHE A 122 12.40 -17.24 -6.40
CA PHE A 122 13.31 -18.23 -6.99
C PHE A 122 14.74 -17.73 -7.19
N SER A 123 15.02 -16.45 -6.93
CA SER A 123 16.36 -15.89 -7.06
C SER A 123 17.29 -16.25 -5.90
N LEU A 124 16.73 -16.69 -4.76
CA LEU A 124 17.46 -17.11 -3.57
C LEU A 124 17.05 -18.53 -3.19
N GLU A 125 18.03 -19.38 -2.92
CA GLU A 125 17.81 -20.76 -2.48
C GLU A 125 17.01 -20.81 -1.16
N SER A 126 17.31 -19.90 -0.24
CA SER A 126 16.61 -19.77 1.04
C SER A 126 15.15 -19.35 0.91
N THR A 127 14.71 -18.84 -0.25
CA THR A 127 13.29 -18.51 -0.48
C THR A 127 12.61 -19.38 -1.53
N SER A 128 13.33 -20.18 -2.32
CA SER A 128 12.79 -20.85 -3.51
C SER A 128 11.65 -21.84 -3.24
N TYR A 129 11.46 -22.27 -1.99
CA TYR A 129 10.36 -23.15 -1.56
C TYR A 129 9.05 -22.40 -1.24
N LEU A 130 9.05 -21.07 -1.19
CA LEU A 130 7.85 -20.29 -0.84
C LEU A 130 6.77 -20.48 -1.91
N SER A 131 5.57 -20.82 -1.43
CA SER A 131 4.41 -20.98 -2.30
C SER A 131 3.95 -19.65 -2.89
N PHE A 132 3.17 -19.71 -3.98
CA PHE A 132 2.50 -18.53 -4.54
C PHE A 132 1.65 -17.78 -3.49
N GLY A 133 0.96 -18.51 -2.60
CA GLY A 133 0.19 -17.89 -1.50
C GLY A 133 1.06 -17.11 -0.51
N ASN A 134 2.29 -17.57 -0.26
CA ASN A 134 3.24 -16.85 0.60
C ASN A 134 3.78 -15.60 -0.10
N SER A 135 3.98 -15.65 -1.42
CA SER A 135 4.32 -14.46 -2.21
C SER A 135 3.20 -13.41 -2.23
N LEU A 136 1.92 -13.83 -2.20
CA LEU A 136 0.79 -12.89 -2.05
C LEU A 136 0.75 -12.22 -0.68
N PHE A 137 1.13 -12.96 0.38
CA PHE A 137 1.33 -12.36 1.70
C PHE A 137 2.42 -11.28 1.66
N ILE A 138 3.58 -11.57 1.04
CA ILE A 138 4.67 -10.62 0.85
C ILE A 138 4.20 -9.37 0.08
N LEU A 139 3.43 -9.55 -0.99
CA LEU A 139 2.86 -8.46 -1.77
C LEU A 139 1.98 -7.55 -0.90
N VAL A 140 1.12 -8.11 -0.06
CA VAL A 140 0.23 -7.33 0.82
C VAL A 140 1.02 -6.58 1.87
N ILE A 141 1.91 -7.23 2.62
CA ILE A 141 2.69 -6.53 3.66
C ILE A 141 3.59 -5.46 3.05
N GLY A 142 4.18 -5.73 1.88
CA GLY A 142 4.99 -4.77 1.13
C GLY A 142 4.18 -3.57 0.66
N SER A 143 2.96 -3.79 0.16
CA SER A 143 2.05 -2.70 -0.25
C SER A 143 1.61 -1.81 0.93
N ILE A 144 1.38 -2.40 2.10
CA ILE A 144 1.06 -1.67 3.33
C ILE A 144 2.27 -0.86 3.80
N ALA A 145 3.45 -1.49 3.80
CA ALA A 145 4.70 -0.84 4.20
C ALA A 145 5.03 0.35 3.30
N MET A 146 4.83 0.22 1.99
CA MET A 146 4.99 1.32 1.02
C MET A 146 3.99 2.46 1.21
N SER A 147 2.82 2.17 1.78
CA SER A 147 1.80 3.17 2.08
C SER A 147 2.10 3.97 3.35
N ALA A 148 3.09 3.55 4.14
CA ALA A 148 3.50 4.30 5.32
C ALA A 148 4.07 5.67 4.92
N PRO A 149 3.85 6.74 5.73
CA PRO A 149 4.30 8.10 5.43
C PRO A 149 5.81 8.28 5.69
N VAL A 150 6.62 7.41 5.10
CA VAL A 150 8.09 7.44 5.13
C VAL A 150 8.62 7.70 3.71
N GLN A 151 9.86 8.19 3.60
CA GLN A 151 10.46 8.57 2.32
C GLN A 151 10.37 7.42 1.30
N GLY A 152 9.47 7.57 0.33
CA GLY A 152 9.22 6.56 -0.72
C GLY A 152 8.79 5.18 -0.23
N GLY A 153 8.42 5.00 1.05
CA GLY A 153 8.07 3.68 1.59
C GLY A 153 9.25 2.72 1.80
N MET A 154 10.46 3.06 1.34
CA MET A 154 11.62 2.15 1.24
C MET A 154 12.02 1.54 2.59
N GLY A 155 12.30 2.35 3.60
CA GLY A 155 12.73 1.84 4.92
C GLY A 155 11.66 0.97 5.59
N ALA A 156 10.38 1.33 5.45
CA ALA A 156 9.28 0.51 5.93
C ALA A 156 9.18 -0.80 5.12
N PHE A 157 9.34 -0.76 3.80
CA PHE A 157 9.29 -1.94 2.94
C PHE A 157 10.36 -2.96 3.34
N HIS A 158 11.64 -2.57 3.40
CA HIS A 158 12.70 -3.49 3.81
C HIS A 158 12.49 -4.03 5.22
N TYR A 159 12.05 -3.20 6.15
CA TYR A 159 11.79 -3.65 7.52
C TYR A 159 10.65 -4.68 7.59
N PHE A 160 9.49 -4.36 7.01
CA PHE A 160 8.30 -5.20 7.13
C PHE A 160 8.35 -6.44 6.24
N VAL A 161 8.92 -6.37 5.03
CA VAL A 161 9.01 -7.53 4.15
C VAL A 161 10.03 -8.54 4.69
N SER A 162 11.22 -8.10 5.09
CA SER A 162 12.26 -9.01 5.58
C SER A 162 11.81 -9.73 6.84
N ARG A 163 11.22 -9.00 7.80
CA ARG A 163 10.66 -9.63 9.02
C ARG A 163 9.44 -10.49 8.73
N GLY A 164 8.62 -10.13 7.75
CA GLY A 164 7.46 -10.92 7.36
C GLY A 164 7.85 -12.28 6.81
N ILE A 165 8.86 -12.32 5.93
CA ILE A 165 9.40 -13.56 5.37
C ILE A 165 10.08 -14.38 6.48
N ALA A 166 10.96 -13.76 7.26
CA ALA A 166 11.67 -14.45 8.33
C ALA A 166 10.72 -15.08 9.36
N PHE A 167 9.67 -14.34 9.74
CA PHE A 167 8.69 -14.81 10.72
C PHE A 167 7.79 -15.92 10.17
N VAL A 168 7.23 -15.75 8.98
CA VAL A 168 6.19 -16.65 8.47
C VAL A 168 6.78 -17.90 7.81
N GLU A 169 7.98 -17.79 7.24
CA GLU A 169 8.58 -18.86 6.42
C GLU A 169 9.84 -19.45 7.05
N GLY A 170 10.29 -18.94 8.21
CA GLY A 170 11.44 -19.46 8.96
C GLY A 170 12.80 -19.19 8.30
N VAL A 171 12.86 -18.20 7.40
CA VAL A 171 14.08 -17.80 6.69
C VAL A 171 14.96 -16.93 7.60
N SER A 172 16.29 -16.99 7.44
CA SER A 172 17.21 -16.08 8.13
C SER A 172 16.84 -14.62 7.84
N ILE A 173 17.08 -13.71 8.79
CA ILE A 173 16.76 -12.29 8.55
C ILE A 173 17.68 -11.69 7.47
N GLU A 174 18.89 -12.23 7.33
CA GLU A 174 19.86 -11.87 6.32
C GLU A 174 19.33 -12.20 4.91
N ASP A 175 18.88 -13.43 4.68
CA ASP A 175 18.35 -13.86 3.38
C ASP A 175 17.02 -13.18 3.05
N ALA A 176 16.15 -13.03 4.05
CA ALA A 176 14.91 -12.29 3.90
C ALA A 176 15.15 -10.81 3.56
N SER A 177 16.22 -10.21 4.10
CA SER A 177 16.65 -8.84 3.74
C SER A 177 17.21 -8.77 2.33
N ALA A 178 17.99 -9.77 1.91
CA ALA A 178 18.47 -9.87 0.53
C ALA A 178 17.29 -9.94 -0.46
N TYR A 179 16.26 -10.74 -0.15
CA TYR A 179 15.03 -10.79 -0.94
C TYR A 179 14.34 -9.41 -1.04
N ALA A 180 14.20 -8.70 0.08
CA ALA A 180 13.54 -7.40 0.11
C ALA A 180 14.31 -6.36 -0.72
N ILE A 181 15.64 -6.39 -0.67
CA ILE A 181 16.52 -5.56 -1.50
C ILE A 181 16.35 -5.90 -2.97
N LEU A 182 16.45 -7.17 -3.35
CA LEU A 182 16.31 -7.61 -4.74
C LEU A 182 14.96 -7.20 -5.33
N THR A 183 13.87 -7.41 -4.57
CA THR A 183 12.52 -7.05 -5.03
C THR A 183 12.37 -5.54 -5.21
N HIS A 184 12.80 -4.74 -4.23
CA HIS A 184 12.60 -3.29 -4.28
C HIS A 184 13.53 -2.59 -5.28
N GLU A 185 14.82 -2.89 -5.21
CA GLU A 185 15.83 -2.18 -5.98
C GLU A 185 15.77 -2.55 -7.46
N SER A 186 15.37 -3.78 -7.80
CA SER A 186 15.14 -4.14 -9.21
C SER A 186 14.04 -3.29 -9.86
N GLN A 187 12.95 -3.02 -9.13
CA GLN A 187 11.88 -2.14 -9.59
C GLN A 187 12.35 -0.69 -9.72
N LEU A 188 13.13 -0.21 -8.75
CA LEU A 188 13.69 1.13 -8.75
C LEU A 188 14.63 1.32 -9.95
N LEU A 189 15.54 0.39 -10.18
CA LEU A 189 16.47 0.41 -11.32
C LEU A 189 15.73 0.37 -12.65
N LEU A 190 14.74 -0.51 -12.79
CA LEU A 190 13.93 -0.58 -14.01
C LEU A 190 13.18 0.74 -14.24
N GLY A 191 12.57 1.30 -13.19
CA GLY A 191 11.88 2.59 -13.25
C GLY A 191 12.82 3.74 -13.64
N LEU A 192 14.04 3.76 -13.12
CA LEU A 192 15.06 4.76 -13.44
C LEU A 192 15.50 4.65 -14.90
N LEU A 193 15.75 3.43 -15.40
CA LEU A 193 16.14 3.19 -16.78
C LEU A 193 15.05 3.58 -17.76
N LEU A 194 13.82 3.11 -17.54
CA LEU A 194 12.68 3.45 -18.41
C LEU A 194 12.33 4.94 -18.34
N GLY A 195 12.37 5.53 -17.14
CA GLY A 195 12.16 6.96 -16.95
C GLY A 195 13.22 7.80 -17.65
N GLY A 196 14.49 7.41 -17.55
CA GLY A 196 15.61 8.04 -18.25
C GLY A 196 15.47 7.94 -19.77
N LEU A 197 15.11 6.77 -20.29
CA LEU A 197 14.84 6.56 -21.71
C LEU A 197 13.66 7.42 -22.20
N ALA A 198 12.57 7.47 -21.44
CA ALA A 198 11.42 8.30 -21.78
C ALA A 198 11.76 9.79 -21.81
N PHE A 199 12.53 10.26 -20.82
CA PHE A 199 13.02 11.63 -20.78
C PHE A 199 13.90 11.95 -21.98
N TRP A 200 14.87 11.09 -22.29
CA TRP A 200 15.75 11.24 -23.44
C TRP A 200 14.98 11.29 -24.77
N MET A 201 13.99 10.42 -24.96
CA MET A 201 13.12 10.43 -26.14
C MET A 201 12.30 11.72 -26.24
N LEU A 202 11.81 12.23 -25.11
CA LEU A 202 11.03 13.47 -25.05
C LEU A 202 11.91 14.69 -25.36
N SER A 203 13.12 14.78 -24.80
CA SER A 203 14.07 15.86 -25.04
C SER A 203 14.54 15.93 -26.50
N ARG A 204 14.44 14.84 -27.25
CA ARG A 204 14.75 14.80 -28.69
C ARG A 204 13.61 15.22 -29.61
N LYS A 205 12.37 15.37 -29.10
CA LYS A 205 11.27 15.92 -29.92
C LYS A 205 11.44 17.43 -30.05
N LYS A 206 11.67 17.90 -31.29
CA LYS A 206 11.58 19.33 -31.62
C LYS A 206 10.17 19.84 -31.29
N PRO A 207 10.01 21.09 -30.83
CA PRO A 207 8.69 21.67 -30.61
C PRO A 207 7.91 21.59 -31.93
N LYS A 208 6.68 21.06 -31.89
CA LYS A 208 5.77 21.20 -33.03
C LYS A 208 5.52 22.69 -33.22
N GLU A 209 5.89 23.24 -34.37
CA GLU A 209 5.42 24.55 -34.79
C GLU A 209 3.89 24.52 -34.78
N ILE A 210 3.31 25.37 -33.93
CA ILE A 210 1.87 25.60 -33.90
C ILE A 210 1.59 26.43 -35.14
N ASN A 211 1.15 25.77 -36.20
CA ASN A 211 0.74 26.44 -37.43
C ASN A 211 -0.62 27.12 -37.15
N ASN A 212 -0.58 28.41 -36.82
CA ASN A 212 -1.76 29.26 -36.75
C ASN A 212 -2.14 29.65 -38.19
N GLY A 213 -2.96 28.81 -38.82
CA GLY A 213 -3.72 29.16 -40.03
C GLY A 213 -5.10 29.67 -39.65
#